data_AF-A0A839P239-F1
#
_entry.id   AF-A0A839P239-F1
#
_cell.length_a   1.000
_cell.length_b   1.000
_cell.length_c   1.000
_cell.angle_alpha   90.00
_cell.angle_beta   90.00
_cell.angle_gamma   90.00
#
_symmetry.space_group_name_H-M   'P 1'
#
loop_
_entity.id
_entity.type
_entity.pdbx_description
1 polymer ?
#
loop_
_entity_poly.entity_id
_entity_poly.type
_entity_poly.pdbx_seq_one_letter_code
_entity_poly.pdbx_strand_id
1 'polypeptide(L)'
;MSDELKDQRIPIMMAPSEVRAVDEWMFASRLKSRAEAIRQLIQKGLLYDASYAVSLAANELILAFSEGEVPTEKFENWKKAVEEESKAYHAQSERLKTNIAHYATIIQNILDNPDAADEVKNKLRAALRDEDHKQR
;
A
#
# COMPACT_ATOMS: atom_id res chain seq x y z
N MET A 1 15.99 -9.85 13.43
CA MET A 1 15.51 -9.40 14.75
C MET A 1 14.67 -10.51 15.34
N SER A 2 15.26 -11.39 16.14
CA SER A 2 14.65 -12.68 16.49
C SER A 2 15.02 -13.09 17.92
N ASP A 3 14.90 -12.16 18.87
CA ASP A 3 15.17 -12.46 20.29
C ASP A 3 14.15 -11.82 21.24
N GLU A 4 13.11 -11.17 20.71
CA GLU A 4 12.09 -10.54 21.56
C GLU A 4 10.94 -11.51 21.81
N LEU A 5 10.73 -11.84 23.09
CA LEU A 5 9.63 -12.68 23.52
C LEU A 5 8.31 -11.91 23.45
N LYS A 6 7.27 -12.62 23.03
CA LYS A 6 5.90 -12.11 22.97
C LYS A 6 5.22 -12.22 24.34
N ASP A 7 5.81 -11.62 25.38
CA ASP A 7 5.42 -11.80 26.78
C ASP A 7 4.68 -10.59 27.40
N GLN A 8 4.71 -9.44 26.73
CA GLN A 8 4.00 -8.24 27.19
C GLN A 8 2.48 -8.38 26.96
N ARG A 9 1.69 -8.13 28.00
CA ARG A 9 0.22 -8.15 27.96
C ARG A 9 -0.33 -6.73 27.89
N ILE A 10 -1.07 -6.41 26.83
CA ILE A 10 -1.71 -5.11 26.63
C ILE A 10 -3.23 -5.30 26.77
N PRO A 11 -3.85 -5.01 27.93
CA PRO A 11 -5.30 -5.03 28.07
C PRO A 11 -5.91 -3.81 27.38
N ILE A 12 -6.84 -4.04 26.45
CA ILE A 12 -7.57 -2.98 25.75
C ILE A 12 -9.07 -3.28 25.78
N MET A 13 -9.88 -2.24 25.91
CA MET A 13 -11.32 -2.33 25.70
C MET A 13 -11.61 -2.01 24.24
N MET A 14 -12.47 -2.79 23.61
CA MET A 14 -12.87 -2.61 22.21
C MET A 14 -14.39 -2.71 22.09
N ALA A 15 -14.95 -1.96 21.15
CA ALA A 15 -16.36 -2.07 20.83
C ALA A 15 -16.67 -3.46 20.22
N PRO A 16 -17.91 -3.98 20.39
CA PRO A 16 -18.29 -5.27 19.82
C PRO A 16 -18.09 -5.37 18.30
N SER A 17 -18.28 -4.26 17.57
CA SER A 17 -18.05 -4.18 16.12
C SER A 17 -16.59 -4.35 15.75
N GLU A 18 -15.67 -3.75 16.50
CA GLU A 18 -14.23 -3.86 16.26
C GLU A 18 -13.74 -5.28 16.52
N VAL A 19 -14.21 -5.91 17.61
CA VAL A 19 -13.89 -7.32 17.90
C VAL A 19 -14.39 -8.24 16.79
N ARG A 20 -15.60 -8.00 16.27
CA ARG A 20 -16.17 -8.76 15.16
C ARG A 20 -15.33 -8.60 13.88
N ALA A 21 -14.94 -7.38 13.53
CA ALA A 21 -14.11 -7.14 12.35
C ALA A 21 -12.75 -7.86 12.43
N VAL A 22 -12.12 -7.87 13.61
CA VAL A 22 -10.89 -8.63 13.84
C VAL A 22 -11.12 -10.13 13.68
N ASP A 23 -12.22 -10.67 14.21
CA ASP A 23 -12.55 -12.09 14.11
C ASP A 23 -12.85 -12.54 12.67
N GLU A 24 -13.59 -11.74 11.92
CA GLU A 24 -13.88 -11.98 10.50
C GLU A 24 -12.59 -12.00 9.67
N TRP A 25 -11.72 -11.01 9.87
CA TRP A 25 -10.43 -10.96 9.20
C TRP A 25 -9.50 -12.11 9.61
N MET A 26 -9.48 -12.47 10.91
CA MET A 26 -8.74 -13.61 11.44
C MET A 26 -9.16 -14.92 10.76
N PHE A 27 -10.47 -15.13 10.61
CA PHE A 27 -11.02 -16.32 9.95
C PHE A 27 -10.66 -16.36 8.46
N ALA A 28 -10.89 -15.25 7.74
CA ALA A 28 -10.55 -15.14 6.32
C ALA A 28 -9.04 -15.37 6.07
N SER A 29 -8.20 -14.85 6.97
CA SER A 29 -6.73 -14.98 6.91
C SER A 29 -6.20 -16.29 7.50
N ARG A 30 -7.09 -17.20 7.95
CA ARG A 30 -6.78 -18.52 8.53
C ARG A 30 -5.78 -18.46 9.70
N LEU A 31 -5.92 -17.45 10.56
CA LEU A 31 -5.04 -17.24 11.71
C LEU A 31 -5.54 -18.02 12.92
N LYS A 32 -4.61 -18.45 13.78
CA LYS A 32 -4.91 -19.39 14.87
C LYS A 32 -5.43 -18.70 16.14
N SER A 33 -5.21 -17.38 16.28
CA SER A 33 -5.62 -16.65 17.47
C SER A 33 -5.87 -15.17 17.20
N ARG A 34 -6.75 -14.57 18.01
CA ARG A 34 -7.03 -13.13 17.96
C ARG A 34 -5.79 -12.29 18.24
N ALA A 35 -4.92 -12.73 19.15
CA ALA A 35 -3.66 -12.05 19.45
C ALA A 35 -2.67 -12.07 18.27
N GLU A 36 -2.64 -13.15 17.50
CA GLU A 36 -1.90 -13.19 16.24
C GLU A 36 -2.51 -12.22 15.22
N ALA A 37 -3.84 -12.21 15.10
CA ALA A 37 -4.54 -11.33 14.17
C ALA A 37 -4.28 -9.85 14.46
N ILE A 38 -4.47 -9.42 15.71
CA ILE A 38 -4.23 -8.05 16.15
C ILE A 38 -2.79 -7.62 15.86
N ARG A 39 -1.79 -8.46 16.17
CA ARG A 39 -0.39 -8.13 15.88
C ARG A 39 -0.11 -7.95 14.40
N GLN A 40 -0.67 -8.81 13.54
CA GLN A 40 -0.52 -8.66 12.10
C GLN A 40 -1.23 -7.40 11.58
N LEU A 41 -2.41 -7.09 12.09
CA LEU A 41 -3.12 -5.85 11.75
C LEU A 41 -2.35 -4.61 12.20
N ILE A 42 -1.74 -4.61 13.38
CA ILE A 42 -0.86 -3.52 13.83
C ILE A 42 0.34 -3.38 12.88
N GLN A 43 1.03 -4.46 12.55
CA GLN A 43 2.16 -4.41 11.62
C GLN A 43 1.75 -3.89 10.24
N LYS A 44 0.60 -4.33 9.74
CA LYS A 44 0.03 -3.86 8.47
C LYS A 44 -0.37 -2.39 8.54
N GLY A 45 -0.99 -1.96 9.64
CA GLY A 45 -1.37 -0.57 9.88
C GLY A 45 -0.15 0.35 9.95
N LEU A 46 0.90 -0.05 10.66
CA LEU A 46 2.16 0.69 10.72
C LEU A 46 2.85 0.77 9.36
N LEU A 47 2.83 -0.32 8.57
CA LEU A 47 3.37 -0.32 7.22
C LEU A 47 2.54 0.57 6.28
N TYR A 48 1.22 0.52 6.42
CA TYR A 48 0.30 1.32 5.63
C TYR A 48 0.49 2.81 5.93
N ASP A 49 0.49 3.20 7.21
CA ASP A 49 0.72 4.56 7.66
C ASP A 49 2.06 5.11 7.14
N ALA A 50 3.12 4.30 7.21
CA ALA A 50 4.46 4.65 6.72
C ALA A 50 4.61 4.71 5.19
N SER A 51 3.59 4.29 4.43
CA SER A 51 3.61 4.31 2.96
C SER A 51 2.39 5.00 2.36
N TYR A 52 1.53 5.59 3.19
CA TYR A 52 0.23 6.09 2.78
C TYR A 52 0.39 7.31 1.87
N ALA A 53 1.27 8.25 2.25
CA ALA A 53 1.50 9.46 1.48
C ALA A 53 2.11 9.15 0.11
N VAL A 54 3.14 8.30 0.05
CA VAL A 54 3.73 7.80 -1.20
C VAL A 54 2.68 7.08 -2.06
N SER A 55 1.85 6.22 -1.48
CA SER A 55 0.86 5.43 -2.22
C SER A 55 -0.25 6.31 -2.80
N LEU A 56 -0.71 7.32 -2.06
CA LEU A 56 -1.70 8.29 -2.53
C LEU A 56 -1.15 9.12 -3.70
N ALA A 57 0.05 9.69 -3.52
CA ALA A 57 0.69 10.48 -4.55
C ALA A 57 1.01 9.65 -5.82
N ALA A 58 1.38 8.37 -5.66
CA ALA A 58 1.58 7.47 -6.79
C ALA A 58 0.27 7.19 -7.55
N ASN A 59 -0.84 6.99 -6.85
CA ASN A 59 -2.16 6.81 -7.47
C ASN A 59 -2.59 8.05 -8.25
N GLU A 60 -2.39 9.25 -7.71
CA GLU A 60 -2.71 10.50 -8.40
C GLU A 60 -1.89 10.67 -9.70
N LEU A 61 -0.61 10.28 -9.68
CA LEU A 61 0.23 10.25 -10.87
C LEU A 61 -0.28 9.25 -11.90
N ILE A 62 -0.55 8.01 -11.49
CA ILE A 62 -1.07 6.96 -12.37
C ILE A 62 -2.37 7.40 -13.04
N LEU A 63 -3.28 8.02 -12.28
CA LEU A 63 -4.53 8.55 -12.82
C LEU A 63 -4.29 9.68 -13.83
N ALA A 64 -3.41 10.63 -13.53
CA ALA A 64 -3.14 11.72 -14.44
C ALA A 64 -2.46 11.26 -15.75
N PHE A 65 -1.51 10.31 -15.66
CA PHE A 65 -0.98 9.61 -16.83
C PHE A 65 -2.08 8.88 -17.61
N SER A 66 -3.05 8.29 -16.90
CA SER A 66 -4.17 7.63 -17.53
C SER A 66 -5.11 8.60 -18.28
N GLU A 67 -5.03 9.89 -17.99
CA GLU A 67 -5.78 10.95 -18.66
C GLU A 67 -4.98 11.61 -19.80
N GLY A 68 -3.72 11.22 -20.00
CA GLY A 68 -2.83 11.77 -21.02
C GLY A 68 -2.14 13.07 -20.59
N GLU A 69 -2.26 13.44 -19.31
CA GLU A 69 -1.52 14.55 -18.73
C GLU A 69 -0.22 14.01 -18.11
N VAL A 70 0.89 14.70 -18.35
CA VAL A 70 2.13 14.51 -17.56
C VAL A 70 2.22 15.70 -16.62
N PRO A 71 1.67 15.64 -15.41
CA PRO A 71 1.56 16.79 -14.54
C PRO A 71 2.89 16.93 -13.81
N THR A 72 3.77 17.78 -14.34
CA THR A 72 5.08 18.05 -13.76
C THR A 72 4.97 18.45 -12.28
N GLU A 73 3.94 19.22 -11.92
CA GLU A 73 3.66 19.60 -10.52
C GLU A 73 3.28 18.40 -9.64
N LYS A 74 2.42 17.48 -10.11
CA LYS A 74 2.07 16.27 -9.35
C LYS A 74 3.28 15.35 -9.18
N PHE A 75 4.16 15.29 -10.17
CA PHE A 75 5.40 14.51 -10.09
C PHE A 75 6.37 15.07 -9.04
N GLU A 76 6.54 16.39 -8.97
CA GLU A 76 7.36 17.02 -7.94
C GLU A 76 6.74 16.87 -6.54
N ASN A 77 5.41 16.94 -6.41
CA ASN A 77 4.72 16.65 -5.15
C ASN A 77 4.93 15.20 -4.69
N TRP A 78 4.89 14.24 -5.61
CA TRP A 78 5.21 12.84 -5.31
C TRP A 78 6.65 12.65 -4.86
N LYS A 79 7.63 13.23 -5.58
CA LYS A 79 9.04 13.17 -5.17
C LYS A 79 9.24 13.72 -3.76
N LYS A 80 8.62 14.87 -3.46
CA LYS A 80 8.70 15.50 -2.14
C LYS A 80 8.09 14.62 -1.06
N ALA A 81 6.91 14.03 -1.30
CA ALA A 81 6.28 13.09 -0.37
C ALA A 81 7.18 11.87 -0.09
N VAL A 82 7.78 11.30 -1.14
CA VAL A 82 8.75 10.20 -1.03
C VAL A 82 9.96 10.60 -0.19
N GLU A 83 10.54 11.78 -0.42
CA GLU A 83 11.69 12.26 0.33
C GLU A 83 11.38 12.54 1.81
N GLU A 84 10.23 13.14 2.11
CA GLU A 84 9.78 13.43 3.47
C GLU A 84 9.50 12.14 4.24
N GLU A 85 8.78 11.19 3.63
CA GLU A 85 8.44 9.90 4.24
C GLU A 85 9.70 9.03 4.42
N SER A 86 10.66 9.10 3.48
CA SER A 86 11.97 8.43 3.59
C SER A 86 12.81 8.96 4.76
N LYS A 87 12.80 10.28 5.01
CA LYS A 87 13.51 10.90 6.13
C LYS A 87 12.87 10.56 7.49
N ALA A 88 11.54 10.47 7.53
CA ALA A 88 10.80 10.15 8.76
C ALA A 88 11.03 8.71 9.26
N TYR A 89 11.33 7.76 8.36
CA TYR A 89 11.37 6.32 8.68
C TYR A 89 12.76 5.66 8.64
N HIS A 90 13.81 6.39 9.02
CA HIS A 90 15.21 5.97 8.89
C HIS A 90 15.66 4.71 9.68
N ALA A 91 14.80 4.00 10.41
CA ALA A 91 15.23 2.87 11.25
C ALA A 91 14.62 1.49 10.93
N GLN A 92 13.56 1.34 10.12
CA GLN A 92 12.81 0.06 10.13
C GLN A 92 12.34 -0.59 8.83
N SER A 93 12.60 -0.08 7.63
CA SER A 93 12.02 -0.75 6.46
C SER A 93 12.85 -0.68 5.18
N GLU A 94 13.75 -1.65 5.01
CA GLU A 94 14.27 -2.04 3.68
C GLU A 94 13.12 -2.33 2.69
N ARG A 95 11.94 -2.75 3.20
CA ARG A 95 10.73 -2.95 2.40
C ARG A 95 10.11 -1.64 1.89
N LEU A 96 10.19 -0.54 2.64
CA LEU A 96 9.67 0.76 2.20
C LEU A 96 10.54 1.33 1.08
N LYS A 97 11.87 1.21 1.20
CA LYS A 97 12.81 1.50 0.11
C LYS A 97 12.52 0.65 -1.13
N THR A 98 12.20 -0.62 -0.94
CA THR A 98 11.83 -1.53 -2.04
C THR A 98 10.53 -1.12 -2.72
N ASN A 99 9.50 -0.74 -1.97
CA ASN A 99 8.23 -0.28 -2.52
C ASN A 99 8.38 1.06 -3.26
N ILE A 100 9.11 2.01 -2.68
CA ILE A 100 9.44 3.29 -3.34
C ILE A 100 10.21 3.05 -4.63
N ALA A 101 11.22 2.17 -4.62
CA ALA A 101 11.98 1.81 -5.82
C ALA A 101 11.11 1.12 -6.88
N HIS A 102 10.15 0.29 -6.47
CA HIS A 102 9.21 -0.36 -7.37
C HIS A 102 8.30 0.66 -8.07
N TYR A 103 7.70 1.59 -7.31
CA TYR A 103 6.88 2.66 -7.89
C TYR A 103 7.69 3.61 -8.77
N ALA A 104 8.91 3.98 -8.36
CA ALA A 104 9.82 4.78 -9.17
C ALA A 104 10.14 4.09 -10.51
N THR A 105 10.35 2.77 -10.49
CA THR A 105 10.59 1.97 -11.71
C THR A 105 9.37 1.93 -12.61
N ILE A 106 8.16 1.75 -12.06
CA ILE A 106 6.91 1.78 -12.82
C ILE A 106 6.72 3.14 -13.49
N ILE A 107 6.90 4.23 -12.73
CA ILE A 107 6.75 5.59 -13.24
C ILE A 107 7.81 5.90 -14.31
N GLN A 108 9.06 5.51 -14.09
CA GLN A 108 10.13 5.71 -15.08
C GLN A 108 9.86 4.93 -16.37
N ASN A 109 9.38 3.67 -16.27
CA ASN A 109 9.00 2.89 -17.44
C ASN A 109 7.82 3.51 -18.21
N ILE A 110 6.88 4.15 -17.51
CA ILE A 110 5.76 4.89 -18.13
C ILE A 110 6.28 6.16 -18.83
N LEU A 111 7.21 6.88 -18.22
CA LEU A 111 7.84 8.08 -18.80
C LEU A 111 8.69 7.76 -20.03
N ASP A 112 9.43 6.65 -20.00
CA ASP A 112 10.34 6.24 -21.07
C ASP A 112 9.61 5.60 -22.27
N ASN A 113 8.35 5.17 -22.09
CA ASN A 113 7.50 4.65 -23.15
C ASN A 113 6.09 5.28 -23.10
N PRO A 114 5.91 6.50 -23.63
CA PRO A 114 4.62 7.18 -23.61
C PRO A 114 3.52 6.42 -24.38
N ASP A 115 3.87 5.63 -25.41
CA ASP A 115 2.93 4.77 -26.13
C ASP A 115 2.48 3.53 -25.33
N ALA A 116 3.24 3.14 -24.29
CA ALA A 116 2.87 2.03 -23.39
C ALA A 116 1.73 2.42 -22.42
N ALA A 117 1.44 3.72 -22.27
CA ALA A 117 0.33 4.20 -21.45
C ALA A 117 -1.02 3.65 -21.97
N ASP A 118 -1.20 3.55 -23.28
CA ASP A 118 -2.42 3.00 -23.88
C ASP A 118 -2.49 1.47 -23.72
N GLU A 119 -1.37 0.77 -23.81
CA GLU A 119 -1.31 -0.67 -23.54
C GLU A 119 -1.63 -0.99 -22.07
N VAL A 120 -1.07 -0.21 -21.14
CA VAL A 120 -1.34 -0.33 -19.70
C VAL A 120 -2.79 0.04 -19.39
N LYS A 121 -3.35 1.12 -19.96
CA LYS A 121 -4.78 1.45 -19.86
C LYS A 121 -5.67 0.31 -20.34
N ASN A 122 -5.33 -0.30 -21.47
CA ASN A 122 -6.11 -1.39 -22.04
C ASN A 122 -6.05 -2.65 -21.18
N LYS A 123 -4.87 -2.99 -20.63
CA LYS A 123 -4.70 -4.10 -19.69
C LYS A 123 -5.44 -3.88 -18.37
N LEU A 124 -5.38 -2.68 -17.79
CA LEU A 124 -6.13 -2.32 -16.59
C LEU A 124 -7.65 -2.38 -16.82
N ARG A 125 -8.13 -1.84 -17.94
CA ARG A 125 -9.55 -1.89 -18.33
C ARG A 125 -10.06 -3.31 -18.61
N ALA A 126 -9.18 -4.22 -19.04
CA ALA A 126 -9.51 -5.64 -19.21
C ALA A 126 -9.57 -6.36 -17.85
N ALA A 127 -8.58 -6.14 -16.98
CA ALA A 127 -8.53 -6.74 -15.64
C ALA A 127 -9.71 -6.32 -14.75
N LEU A 128 -10.10 -5.05 -14.78
CA LEU A 128 -11.26 -4.54 -14.02
C LEU A 128 -12.60 -5.13 -14.52
N ARG A 129 -12.72 -5.40 -15.83
CA ARG A 129 -13.91 -6.07 -16.40
C ARG A 129 -13.99 -7.55 -16.00
N ASP A 130 -12.85 -8.24 -15.90
CA ASP A 130 -12.80 -9.64 -15.49
C ASP A 130 -13.11 -9.82 -13.99
N GLU A 131 -12.81 -8.83 -13.14
CA GLU A 131 -13.21 -8.85 -11.73
C GLU A 131 -14.73 -8.64 -11.56
N ASP A 132 -15.33 -7.71 -12.28
CA ASP A 132 -16.79 -7.49 -12.28
C ASP A 132 -17.57 -8.74 -12.74
N HIS A 133 -16.99 -9.51 -13.66
CA HIS A 133 -17.57 -10.78 -14.13
C HIS A 133 -17.41 -11.94 -13.13
N LYS A 134 -16.41 -11.89 -12.23
CA LYS A 134 -16.21 -12.91 -11.18
C LYS A 134 -17.01 -12.65 -9.91
N GLN A 135 -17.54 -11.44 -9.74
CA GLN A 135 -18.36 -11.04 -8.59
C GLN A 135 -19.89 -11.19 -8.82
N ARG A 136 -20.31 -11.66 -10.00
CA ARG A 136 -21.70 -12.03 -10.32
C ARG A 136 -21.88 -13.55 -10.32
#